data_AF-A0A7Y3CGH4-F1
#
_entry.id   AF-A0A7Y3CGH4-F1
#
_cell.length_a   1.000
_cell.length_b   1.000
_cell.length_c   1.000
_cell.angle_alpha   90.00
_cell.angle_beta   90.00
_cell.angle_gamma   90.00
#
_symmetry.space_group_name_H-M   'P 1'
#
loop_
_entity.id
_entity.type
_entity.pdbx_description
1 polymer ?
#
loop_
_entity_poly.entity_id
_entity_poly.type
_entity_poly.pdbx_seq_one_letter_code
_entity_poly.pdbx_strand_id
1 'polypeptide(L)'
;ALAIQQEEQEVFASLKRLQTFAITLLFVTIVLVLLIAWISAKAIVTPIKKLTEVAERMSLGDLNMKIKVPSTDEIGFLAQAIKRMQTSLHLAMERLRQKR
;
A
#
# COMPACT_ATOMS: atom_id res chain seq x y z
N ALA A 1 11.66 15.64 -57.92
CA ALA A 1 11.22 14.33 -57.40
C ALA A 1 12.05 13.89 -56.19
N LEU A 2 13.39 13.89 -56.25
CA LEU A 2 14.25 13.46 -55.13
C LEU A 2 14.10 14.30 -53.84
N ALA A 3 14.02 15.63 -53.94
CA ALA A 3 13.87 16.51 -52.77
C ALA A 3 12.53 16.30 -52.02
N ILE A 4 11.43 16.16 -52.77
CA ILE A 4 10.09 15.89 -52.19
C ILE A 4 10.06 14.52 -51.50
N GLN A 5 10.74 13.52 -52.07
CA GLN A 5 10.81 12.18 -51.49
C GLN A 5 11.68 12.13 -50.21
N GLN A 6 12.68 13.01 -50.12
CA GLN A 6 13.55 13.13 -48.95
C GLN A 6 12.84 13.80 -47.77
N GLU A 7 12.07 14.87 -48.02
CA GLU A 7 11.26 15.54 -46.99
C GLU A 7 10.19 14.62 -46.40
N GLU A 8 9.52 13.80 -47.22
CA GLU A 8 8.55 12.82 -46.72
C GLU A 8 9.20 11.79 -45.77
N GLN A 9 10.35 11.23 -46.15
CA GLN A 9 11.03 10.23 -45.34
C GLN A 9 11.53 10.79 -44.00
N GLU A 10 12.02 12.03 -43.97
CA GLU A 10 12.45 12.70 -42.73
C GLU A 10 11.27 12.96 -41.79
N VAL A 11 10.12 13.38 -42.33
CA VAL A 11 8.89 13.56 -41.56
C VAL A 11 8.40 12.23 -40.98
N PHE A 12 8.32 11.16 -41.78
CA PHE A 12 7.91 9.84 -41.29
C PHE A 12 8.87 9.24 -40.26
N ALA A 13 10.18 9.45 -40.43
CA ALA A 13 11.18 9.01 -39.45
C ALA A 13 11.03 9.75 -38.11
N SER A 14 10.75 11.05 -38.15
CA SER A 14 10.50 11.87 -36.95
C SER A 14 9.24 11.42 -36.22
N LEU A 15 8.15 11.14 -36.96
CA LEU A 15 6.90 10.62 -36.39
C LEU A 15 7.10 9.25 -35.73
N LYS A 16 7.85 8.33 -36.36
CA LYS A 16 8.17 7.03 -35.76
C LYS A 16 8.98 7.15 -34.47
N ARG A 17 9.98 8.04 -34.43
CA ARG A 17 10.77 8.28 -33.21
C ARG A 17 9.90 8.81 -32.06
N LEU A 18 9.00 9.75 -32.35
CA LEU A 18 8.03 10.25 -31.37
C LEU A 18 7.10 9.15 -30.87
N GLN A 19 6.60 8.30 -31.78
CA GLN A 19 5.74 7.17 -31.43
C GLN A 19 6.47 6.15 -30.53
N THR A 20 7.68 5.75 -30.89
CA THR A 20 8.49 4.82 -30.07
C THR A 20 8.80 5.42 -28.71
N PHE A 21 9.14 6.71 -28.64
CA PHE A 21 9.34 7.41 -27.38
C PHE A 21 8.07 7.41 -26.53
N ALA A 22 6.92 7.76 -27.11
CA ALA A 22 5.64 7.77 -26.42
C ALA A 22 5.24 6.38 -25.88
N ILE A 23 5.42 5.33 -26.67
CA ILE A 23 5.14 3.94 -26.25
C ILE A 23 6.07 3.52 -25.11
N THR A 24 7.36 3.86 -25.22
CA THR A 24 8.35 3.55 -24.18
C THR A 24 7.99 4.25 -22.87
N LEU A 25 7.63 5.54 -22.95
CA LEU A 25 7.19 6.33 -21.80
C LEU A 25 5.92 5.76 -21.16
N LEU A 26 4.94 5.37 -21.98
CA LEU A 26 3.71 4.75 -21.51
C LEU A 26 4.01 3.43 -20.78
N PHE A 27 4.85 2.58 -21.36
CA PHE A 27 5.25 1.32 -20.76
C PHE A 27 5.94 1.53 -19.40
N VAL A 28 6.91 2.45 -19.32
CA VAL A 28 7.58 2.79 -18.07
C VAL A 28 6.59 3.30 -17.02
N THR A 29 5.65 4.15 -17.42
CA THR A 29 4.60 4.68 -16.53
C THR A 29 3.75 3.54 -15.96
N ILE A 30 3.30 2.60 -16.80
CA ILE A 30 2.51 1.45 -16.37
C ILE A 30 3.28 0.61 -15.35
N VAL A 31 4.56 0.32 -15.63
CA VAL A 31 5.41 -0.46 -14.72
C VAL A 31 5.57 0.26 -13.38
N LEU A 32 5.79 1.58 -13.38
CA LEU A 32 5.90 2.36 -12.15
C LEU A 32 4.60 2.36 -11.34
N VAL A 33 3.45 2.52 -11.99
CA VAL A 33 2.13 2.47 -11.33
C VAL A 33 1.91 1.12 -10.66
N LEU A 34 2.18 0.03 -11.37
CA LEU A 34 2.04 -1.33 -10.81
C LEU A 34 2.98 -1.55 -9.63
N LEU A 35 4.23 -1.08 -9.72
CA LEU A 35 5.20 -1.19 -8.64
C LEU A 35 4.75 -0.42 -7.39
N ILE A 36 4.32 0.83 -7.56
CA ILE A 36 3.82 1.66 -6.46
C ILE A 36 2.58 1.03 -5.84
N ALA A 37 1.63 0.56 -6.65
CA ALA A 37 0.42 -0.10 -6.16
C ALA A 37 0.76 -1.34 -5.32
N TRP A 38 1.71 -2.16 -5.78
CA TRP A 38 2.17 -3.35 -5.07
C TRP A 38 2.86 -3.00 -3.74
N ILE A 39 3.74 -1.99 -3.73
CA ILE A 39 4.41 -1.51 -2.51
C ILE A 39 3.37 -0.99 -1.52
N SER A 40 2.44 -0.13 -1.95
CA SER A 40 1.37 0.43 -1.12
C SER A 40 0.46 -0.65 -0.54
N ALA A 41 0.11 -1.67 -1.33
CA ALA A 41 -0.70 -2.78 -0.85
C ALA A 41 0.00 -3.57 0.28
N LYS A 42 1.31 -3.77 0.16
CA LYS A 42 2.11 -4.51 1.15
C LYS A 42 2.45 -3.68 2.38
N ALA A 43 2.81 -2.42 2.20
CA ALA A 43 3.30 -1.53 3.26
C ALA A 43 2.16 -0.87 4.06
N ILE A 44 1.02 -0.58 3.43
CA ILE A 44 -0.07 0.19 4.06
C ILE A 44 -1.32 -0.68 4.20
N VAL A 45 -1.86 -1.19 3.09
CA VAL A 45 -3.18 -1.85 3.09
C VAL A 45 -3.16 -3.13 3.93
N THR A 46 -2.13 -3.96 3.77
CA THR A 46 -2.05 -5.24 4.47
C THR A 46 -1.92 -5.07 5.99
N PRO A 47 -1.02 -4.23 6.53
CA PRO A 47 -0.98 -3.93 7.96
C PRO A 47 -2.27 -3.32 8.52
N ILE A 48 -2.89 -2.37 7.80
CA ILE A 48 -4.15 -1.76 8.25
C ILE A 48 -5.24 -2.82 8.36
N LYS A 49 -5.43 -3.68 7.35
CA LYS A 49 -6.40 -4.77 7.40
C LYS A 49 -6.18 -5.69 8.60
N LYS A 50 -4.92 -6.04 8.90
CA LYS A 50 -4.58 -6.86 10.08
C LYS A 50 -4.95 -6.16 11.39
N LEU A 51 -4.69 -4.84 11.50
CA LEU A 51 -5.06 -4.08 12.69
C LEU A 51 -6.58 -3.95 12.83
N THR A 52 -7.31 -3.80 11.72
CA THR A 52 -8.78 -3.81 11.71
C THR A 52 -9.33 -5.15 12.20
N GLU A 53 -8.81 -6.27 11.69
CA GLU A 53 -9.21 -7.62 12.14
C GLU A 53 -8.94 -7.81 13.63
N VAL A 54 -7.80 -7.30 14.13
CA VAL A 54 -7.52 -7.32 15.57
C VAL A 54 -8.53 -6.52 16.37
N ALA A 55 -8.82 -5.29 15.95
CA ALA A 55 -9.80 -4.44 16.62
C ALA A 55 -11.21 -5.06 16.62
N GLU A 56 -11.60 -5.72 15.53
CA GLU A 56 -12.88 -6.44 15.44
C GLU A 56 -12.95 -7.61 16.42
N ARG A 57 -11.90 -8.44 16.49
CA ARG A 57 -11.88 -9.55 17.47
C ARG A 57 -11.83 -9.07 18.92
N MET A 58 -11.13 -7.96 19.17
CA MET A 58 -11.14 -7.31 20.49
C MET A 58 -12.54 -6.82 20.89
N SER A 59 -13.34 -6.30 19.94
CA SER A 59 -14.71 -5.85 20.23
C SER A 59 -15.64 -7.01 20.60
N LEU A 60 -15.35 -8.21 20.11
CA LEU A 60 -16.03 -9.47 20.47
C LEU A 60 -15.51 -10.10 21.78
N GLY A 61 -14.56 -9.44 22.47
CA GLY A 61 -14.01 -9.90 23.75
C GLY A 61 -12.78 -10.82 23.65
N ASP A 62 -12.28 -11.09 22.44
CA ASP A 62 -11.02 -11.82 22.25
C ASP A 62 -9.81 -10.88 22.40
N LEU A 63 -9.30 -10.78 23.62
CA LEU A 63 -8.18 -9.92 23.97
C LEU A 63 -6.82 -10.66 24.01
N ASN A 64 -6.74 -11.92 23.57
CA ASN A 64 -5.51 -12.71 23.64
C ASN A 64 -4.69 -12.71 22.34
N MET A 65 -5.17 -12.00 21.33
CA MET A 65 -4.52 -11.94 20.02
C MET A 65 -3.18 -11.22 20.04
N LYS A 66 -2.21 -11.71 19.27
CA LYS A 66 -0.89 -11.06 19.14
C LYS A 66 -0.89 -10.04 18.01
N ILE A 67 -0.78 -8.76 18.35
CA ILE A 67 -0.54 -7.69 17.36
C ILE A 67 0.92 -7.74 16.92
N LYS A 68 1.17 -8.23 15.70
CA LYS A 68 2.48 -8.28 15.05
C LYS A 68 2.45 -7.53 13.72
N VAL A 69 2.76 -6.23 13.79
CA VAL A 69 2.95 -5.38 12.62
C VAL A 69 4.39 -4.89 12.62
N PRO A 70 5.28 -5.47 11.79
CA PRO A 70 6.66 -5.02 11.68
C PRO A 70 6.69 -3.74 10.83
N SER A 71 6.43 -2.60 11.47
CA SER A 71 6.59 -1.29 10.85
C SER A 71 7.18 -0.30 11.84
N THR A 72 8.00 0.62 11.34
CA THR A 72 8.67 1.68 12.12
C THR A 72 8.12 3.07 11.81
N ASP A 73 7.07 3.14 11.00
CA ASP A 73 6.37 4.36 10.60
C ASP A 73 5.09 4.59 11.45
N GLU A 74 4.21 5.46 10.97
CA GLU A 74 2.92 5.78 11.59
C GLU A 74 2.03 4.54 11.77
N ILE A 75 2.13 3.54 10.88
CA ILE A 75 1.39 2.28 11.00
C ILE A 75 1.95 1.44 12.16
N GLY A 76 3.27 1.48 12.36
CA GLY A 76 3.92 0.89 13.53
C GLY A 76 3.46 1.55 14.83
N PHE A 77 3.36 2.88 14.83
CA PHE A 77 2.86 3.64 15.97
C PHE A 77 1.39 3.32 16.28
N LEU A 78 0.55 3.21 15.23
CA LEU A 78 -0.85 2.79 15.35
C LEU A 78 -0.97 1.38 15.95
N ALA A 79 -0.15 0.44 15.49
CA ALA A 79 -0.13 -0.92 16.04
C ALA A 79 0.22 -0.94 17.54
N GLN A 80 1.18 -0.10 17.96
CA GLN A 80 1.52 0.06 19.38
C GLN A 80 0.37 0.69 20.19
N ALA A 81 -0.33 1.67 19.63
CA ALA A 81 -1.49 2.28 20.27
C ALA A 81 -2.63 1.27 20.49
N ILE A 82 -2.95 0.46 19.48
CA ILE A 82 -3.96 -0.61 19.58
C ILE A 82 -3.52 -1.66 20.61
N LYS A 83 -2.22 -2.01 20.66
CA LYS A 83 -1.68 -2.92 21.68
C LYS A 83 -1.86 -2.40 23.11
N ARG A 84 -1.61 -1.10 23.34
CA ARG A 84 -1.88 -0.47 24.65
C ARG A 84 -3.36 -0.53 25.00
N MET A 85 -4.25 -0.28 24.04
CA MET A 85 -5.70 -0.40 24.24
C MET A 85 -6.12 -1.82 24.60
N GLN A 86 -5.58 -2.84 23.93
CA GLN A 86 -5.82 -4.25 24.24
C GLN A 86 -5.44 -4.58 25.68
N THR A 87 -4.25 -4.16 26.14
CA THR A 87 -3.81 -4.36 27.52
C THR A 87 -4.73 -3.67 28.52
N SER A 88 -5.14 -2.42 28.26
CA SER A 88 -6.07 -1.68 29.12
C SER A 88 -7.43 -2.36 29.23
N LEU A 89 -7.98 -2.85 28.11
CA LEU A 89 -9.24 -3.59 28.11
C LEU A 89 -9.13 -4.90 28.89
N HIS A 90 -8.02 -5.62 28.75
CA HIS A 90 -7.80 -6.88 29.45
C HIS A 90 -7.79 -6.67 30.97
N LEU A 91 -7.04 -5.67 31.44
CA LEU A 91 -6.98 -5.29 32.84
C LEU A 91 -8.35 -4.82 33.37
N ALA A 92 -9.10 -4.06 32.57
CA ALA A 92 -10.45 -3.62 32.95
C ALA A 92 -11.41 -4.80 33.14
N MET A 93 -11.40 -5.77 32.22
CA MET A 93 -12.21 -7.00 32.34
C MET A 93 -11.80 -7.86 33.53
N GLU A 94 -10.50 -7.98 33.81
CA GLU A 94 -10.00 -8.74 34.96
C GLU A 94 -10.46 -8.13 36.29
N ARG A 95 -10.40 -6.80 36.42
CA ARG A 95 -10.92 -6.08 37.61
C ARG A 95 -12.41 -6.27 37.81
N LEU A 96 -13.20 -6.30 36.73
CA LEU A 96 -14.63 -6.57 36.82
C LEU A 96 -14.93 -8.00 37.27
N ARG A 97 -14.10 -8.98 36.85
CA ARG A 97 -14.23 -10.37 37.29
C ARG A 97 -13.89 -10.56 38.77
N GLN A 98 -12.91 -9.84 39.31
CA GLN A 98 -12.54 -9.91 40.73
C GLN A 98 -13.56 -9.27 41.68
N LYS A 99 -14.41 -8.35 41.19
CA LYS A 99 -15.48 -7.72 41.98
C LYS A 99 -16.78 -8.54 42.04
N ARG A 100 -16.83 -9.68 41.36
CA ARG A 100 -17.93 -10.65 41.41
C ARG A 100 -17.57 -11.80 42.34
#